data_AF-A0AAV5TCE4-F1
#
_entry.id   AF-A0AAV5TCE4-F1
#
_cell.length_a   1.000
_cell.length_b   1.000
_cell.length_c   1.000
_cell.angle_alpha   90.00
_cell.angle_beta   90.00
_cell.angle_gamma   90.00
#
_symmetry.space_group_name_H-M   'P 1'
#
loop_
_entity.id
_entity.type
_entity.pdbx_description
1 polymer ?
#
loop_
_entity_poly.entity_id
_entity_poly.type
_entity_poly.pdbx_seq_one_letter_code
_entity_poly.pdbx_strand_id
1 'polypeptide(L)'
;CNQGKGKLFTVTELVKLRNKERNAMLGAFSRRKGKGKSGPNVLDDFNQEGENVGDLQKALKLLDGGGKSGKGESKYRELVWRLDERGSMGETLVGVCLLNGSYMHNKLALKLFDHFPKLINDINISEDYYGLSPLHQAIVNADVSLVAWLLKKGANIHQRCFGAYFCADDQKSSRTDSLEYESVELDTTNTNYTG
;
A
#
# COMPACT_ATOMS: atom_id res chain seq x y z
N CYS A 1 15.92 4.11 0.17
CA CYS A 1 15.41 3.84 1.56
C CYS A 1 15.44 5.13 2.39
N ASN A 2 14.45 5.41 3.25
CA ASN A 2 14.40 6.54 4.19
C ASN A 2 15.44 6.38 5.33
N GLN A 3 16.70 6.13 4.97
CA GLN A 3 17.81 5.77 5.87
C GLN A 3 17.48 4.60 6.83
N GLY A 4 16.52 3.74 6.47
CA GLY A 4 16.06 2.63 7.32
C GLY A 4 15.14 3.04 8.48
N LYS A 5 14.93 4.33 8.72
CA LYS A 5 14.19 4.82 9.90
C LYS A 5 12.68 4.77 9.75
N GLY A 6 12.18 4.67 8.52
CA GLY A 6 10.76 4.85 8.23
C GLY A 6 10.38 6.32 8.12
N LYS A 7 9.33 6.60 7.36
CA LYS A 7 8.65 7.90 7.29
C LYS A 7 7.15 7.65 7.42
N LEU A 8 6.47 8.44 8.25
CA LEU A 8 5.02 8.39 8.37
C LEU A 8 4.39 9.17 7.22
N PHE A 9 3.38 8.56 6.61
CA PHE A 9 2.51 9.15 5.61
C PHE A 9 1.09 9.06 6.13
N THR A 10 0.28 10.08 5.87
CA THR A 10 -1.16 10.02 6.15
C THR A 10 -1.82 9.02 5.21
N VAL A 11 -2.87 8.37 5.69
CA VAL A 11 -3.71 7.51 4.83
C VAL A 11 -4.25 8.29 3.64
N THR A 12 -4.67 9.53 3.85
CA THR A 12 -5.16 10.42 2.80
C THR A 12 -4.13 10.64 1.68
N GLU A 13 -2.85 10.85 2.00
CA GLU A 13 -1.78 11.00 0.99
C GLU A 13 -1.63 9.73 0.14
N LEU A 14 -1.63 8.56 0.77
CA LEU A 14 -1.45 7.28 0.08
C LEU A 14 -2.67 6.93 -0.79
N VAL A 15 -3.87 7.19 -0.29
CA VAL A 15 -5.11 7.00 -1.06
C VAL A 15 -5.17 7.95 -2.25
N LYS A 16 -4.77 9.22 -2.09
CA LYS A 16 -4.68 10.16 -3.22
C LYS A 16 -3.67 9.69 -4.28
N LEU A 17 -2.51 9.17 -3.87
CA LEU A 17 -1.51 8.62 -4.79
C LEU A 17 -2.09 7.45 -5.60
N ARG A 18 -2.75 6.52 -4.92
CA ARG A 18 -3.43 5.37 -5.52
C ARG A 18 -4.54 5.79 -6.50
N ASN A 19 -5.40 6.72 -6.09
CA ASN A 19 -6.48 7.27 -6.92
C ASN A 19 -5.94 7.91 -8.21
N LYS A 20 -4.84 8.67 -8.11
CA LYS A 20 -4.20 9.29 -9.26
C LYS A 20 -3.75 8.24 -10.29
N GLU A 21 -3.16 7.14 -9.82
CA GLU A 21 -2.75 6.03 -10.68
C GLU A 21 -3.96 5.35 -11.35
N ARG A 22 -5.02 5.03 -10.57
CA ARG A 22 -6.26 4.46 -11.11
C ARG A 22 -6.89 5.34 -12.19
N ASN A 23 -6.97 6.64 -11.96
CA ASN A 23 -7.53 7.60 -12.91
C ASN A 23 -6.69 7.69 -14.20
N ALA A 24 -5.36 7.65 -14.08
CA ALA A 24 -4.47 7.62 -15.22
C ALA A 24 -4.67 6.36 -16.08
N MET A 25 -4.83 5.19 -15.43
CA MET A 25 -5.14 3.93 -16.10
C MET A 25 -6.48 4.01 -16.84
N LEU A 26 -7.57 4.39 -16.15
CA LEU A 26 -8.92 4.52 -16.74
C LEU A 26 -8.95 5.53 -17.90
N GLY A 27 -8.26 6.67 -17.76
CA GLY A 27 -8.13 7.66 -18.81
C GLY A 27 -7.33 7.16 -20.02
N ALA A 28 -6.31 6.32 -19.82
CA ALA A 28 -5.60 5.64 -20.91
C ALA A 28 -6.50 4.63 -21.65
N PHE A 29 -7.33 3.87 -20.91
CA PHE A 29 -8.29 2.94 -21.52
C PHE A 29 -9.38 3.67 -22.32
N SER A 30 -9.94 4.77 -21.80
CA SER A 30 -10.96 5.57 -22.50
C SER A 30 -10.44 6.18 -23.80
N ARG A 31 -9.18 6.67 -23.80
CA ARG A 31 -8.50 7.15 -25.02
C ARG A 31 -8.32 6.06 -26.09
N ARG A 32 -8.11 4.80 -25.68
CA ARG A 32 -7.98 3.66 -26.61
C ARG A 32 -9.31 3.16 -27.16
N LYS A 33 -10.42 3.31 -26.42
CA LYS A 33 -11.75 2.78 -26.84
C LYS A 33 -12.63 3.75 -27.62
N GLY A 34 -12.30 5.04 -27.69
CA GLY A 34 -13.09 6.02 -28.44
C GLY A 34 -14.48 6.26 -27.84
N LYS A 35 -14.63 7.38 -27.12
CA LYS A 35 -15.85 7.91 -26.49
C LYS A 35 -16.45 7.09 -25.32
N GLY A 36 -16.34 7.67 -24.13
CA GLY A 36 -17.23 7.46 -22.99
C GLY A 36 -16.94 8.55 -21.96
N LYS A 37 -17.95 9.36 -21.60
CA LYS A 37 -17.81 10.43 -20.60
C LYS A 37 -17.44 9.81 -19.25
N SER A 38 -16.21 10.01 -18.78
CA SER A 38 -15.84 9.70 -17.41
C SER A 38 -16.67 10.59 -16.48
N GLY A 39 -17.36 10.00 -15.51
CA GLY A 39 -18.06 10.76 -14.47
C GLY A 39 -17.07 11.65 -13.68
N PRO A 40 -17.55 12.76 -13.08
CA PRO A 40 -16.68 13.71 -12.40
C PRO A 40 -16.05 13.06 -11.16
N ASN A 41 -14.71 13.02 -11.12
CA ASN A 41 -13.99 12.73 -9.89
C ASN A 41 -13.93 14.02 -9.07
N VAL A 42 -14.72 14.07 -8.00
CA VAL A 42 -14.82 15.21 -7.05
C VAL A 42 -13.51 15.47 -6.29
N LEU A 43 -12.48 14.66 -6.49
CA LEU A 43 -11.23 14.67 -5.71
C LEU A 43 -10.06 15.42 -6.36
N ASP A 44 -10.22 15.92 -7.59
CA ASP A 44 -9.13 16.61 -8.31
C ASP A 44 -8.80 18.01 -7.75
N ASP A 45 -9.65 18.60 -6.90
CA ASP A 45 -9.57 20.03 -6.53
C ASP A 45 -8.91 20.36 -5.17
N PHE A 46 -8.28 19.40 -4.47
CA PHE A 46 -7.65 19.69 -3.16
C PHE A 46 -6.14 19.56 -3.19
N ASN A 47 -5.47 20.62 -3.66
CA ASN A 47 -4.03 20.83 -3.55
C ASN A 47 -3.73 21.72 -2.32
N GLN A 48 -3.13 21.16 -1.27
CA GLN A 48 -2.60 21.91 -0.12
C GLN A 48 -1.10 21.64 -0.02
N GLU A 49 -0.31 22.37 -0.79
CA GLU A 49 1.14 22.46 -0.62
C GLU A 49 1.44 23.66 0.28
N GLY A 50 1.91 23.42 1.50
CA GLY A 50 2.34 24.47 2.43
C GLY A 50 3.52 24.00 3.29
N GLU A 51 4.47 24.90 3.54
CA GLU A 51 5.82 24.62 4.07
C GLU A 51 5.90 24.12 5.53
N ASN A 52 4.76 23.84 6.20
CA ASN A 52 4.70 23.52 7.64
C ASN A 52 4.19 22.09 7.98
N VAL A 53 4.14 21.18 7.00
CA VAL A 53 3.65 19.79 7.20
C VAL A 53 4.43 19.02 8.28
N GLY A 54 5.74 19.28 8.40
CA GLY A 54 6.61 18.55 9.33
C GLY A 54 6.32 18.79 10.81
N ASP A 55 5.95 20.02 11.19
CA ASP A 55 5.63 20.37 12.57
C ASP A 55 4.17 20.03 12.91
N LEU A 56 3.27 20.10 11.92
CA LEU A 56 1.89 19.65 12.04
C LEU A 56 1.79 18.13 12.28
N GLN A 57 2.63 17.34 11.60
CA GLN A 57 2.70 15.87 11.79
C GLN A 57 3.21 15.48 13.19
N LYS A 58 4.14 16.24 13.78
CA LYS A 58 4.60 16.03 15.17
C LYS A 58 3.50 16.39 16.18
N ALA A 59 2.74 17.46 15.93
CA ALA A 59 1.63 17.87 16.77
C ALA A 59 0.45 16.87 16.73
N LEU A 60 0.11 16.34 15.54
CA LEU A 60 -0.92 15.31 15.37
C LEU A 60 -0.59 14.00 16.10
N LYS A 61 0.69 13.60 16.11
CA LYS A 61 1.19 12.44 16.88
C LYS A 61 0.94 12.55 18.39
N LEU A 62 0.92 13.78 18.93
CA LEU A 62 0.66 14.04 20.35
C LEU A 62 -0.84 14.10 20.66
N LEU A 63 -1.68 14.47 19.69
CA LEU A 63 -3.13 14.61 19.85
C LEU A 63 -3.89 13.28 19.72
N ASP A 64 -3.45 12.38 18.83
CA ASP A 64 -4.06 11.04 18.68
C ASP A 64 -3.59 10.03 19.75
N GLY A 65 -2.62 10.42 20.60
CA GLY A 65 -1.97 9.56 21.60
C GLY A 65 -2.70 9.42 22.94
N GLY A 66 -4.01 9.57 23.01
CA GLY A 66 -4.73 9.68 24.29
C GLY A 66 -6.20 9.30 24.27
N GLY A 67 -6.56 8.10 23.83
CA GLY A 67 -7.96 7.64 23.90
C GLY A 67 -8.09 6.12 23.90
N LYS A 68 -8.48 5.56 25.04
CA LYS A 68 -8.92 4.16 25.16
C LYS A 68 -10.10 3.89 24.22
N SER A 69 -10.17 2.65 23.74
CA SER A 69 -11.32 1.96 23.12
C SER A 69 -11.81 2.43 21.74
N GLY A 70 -11.63 1.58 20.73
CA GLY A 70 -12.38 1.64 19.47
C GLY A 70 -11.57 1.08 18.30
N LYS A 71 -12.20 0.28 17.45
CA LYS A 71 -11.65 -0.27 16.20
C LYS A 71 -11.39 0.85 15.16
N GLY A 72 -10.47 1.77 15.43
CA GLY A 72 -10.06 2.81 14.48
C GLY A 72 -8.84 2.37 13.70
N GLU A 73 -8.92 2.34 12.37
CA GLU A 73 -7.73 2.17 11.54
C GLU A 73 -6.78 3.38 11.75
N SER A 74 -5.47 3.11 11.81
CA SER A 74 -4.45 4.15 11.99
C SER A 74 -4.55 5.19 10.87
N LYS A 75 -4.57 6.48 11.23
CA LYS A 75 -4.54 7.59 10.26
C LYS A 75 -3.20 7.75 9.54
N TYR A 76 -2.19 6.99 9.97
CA TYR A 76 -0.84 7.01 9.42
C TYR A 76 -0.32 5.62 9.09
N ARG A 77 0.48 5.55 8.03
CA ARG A 77 1.30 4.38 7.69
C ARG A 77 2.78 4.75 7.68
N GLU A 78 3.58 3.91 8.31
CA GLU A 78 5.03 3.99 8.21
C GLU A 78 5.50 3.26 6.94
N LEU A 79 6.22 3.97 6.06
CA LEU A 79 6.89 3.41 4.89
C LEU A 79 8.40 3.61 4.99
N VAL A 80 9.16 2.56 4.71
CA VAL A 80 10.61 2.53 4.96
C VAL A 80 11.37 2.92 3.71
N TRP A 81 10.93 2.46 2.56
CA TRP A 81 11.47 2.85 1.28
C TRP A 81 10.86 4.19 0.83
N ARG A 82 11.54 4.89 -0.09
CA ARG A 82 11.11 6.20 -0.59
C ARG A 82 10.01 6.07 -1.66
N LEU A 83 8.94 6.87 -1.56
CA LEU A 83 7.78 6.78 -2.48
C LEU A 83 8.18 7.04 -3.93
N ASP A 84 9.09 7.98 -4.15
CA ASP A 84 9.66 8.39 -5.44
C ASP A 84 10.72 7.41 -5.99
N GLU A 85 11.01 6.33 -5.27
CA GLU A 85 11.98 5.30 -5.67
C GLU A 85 11.39 3.89 -5.66
N ARG A 86 10.10 3.79 -5.93
CA ARG A 86 9.39 2.53 -6.07
C ARG A 86 9.51 2.02 -7.51
N GLY A 87 9.46 0.70 -7.67
CA GLY A 87 9.27 0.09 -8.98
C GLY A 87 7.86 0.32 -9.53
N SER A 88 7.59 -0.21 -10.73
CA SER A 88 6.30 0.00 -11.40
C SER A 88 5.12 -0.69 -10.72
N MET A 89 5.36 -1.68 -9.85
CA MET A 89 4.35 -2.34 -9.02
C MET A 89 4.28 -1.69 -7.63
N GLY A 90 4.91 -0.52 -7.44
CA GLY A 90 4.98 0.17 -6.17
C GLY A 90 5.91 -0.51 -5.16
N GLU A 91 6.77 -1.43 -5.60
CA GLU A 91 7.59 -2.31 -4.77
C GLU A 91 8.91 -1.69 -4.33
N THR A 92 9.46 -2.24 -3.25
CA THR A 92 10.81 -1.91 -2.76
C THR A 92 11.87 -2.80 -3.41
N LEU A 93 13.16 -2.54 -3.16
CA LEU A 93 14.23 -3.44 -3.61
C LEU A 93 14.11 -4.87 -3.04
N VAL A 94 13.59 -5.01 -1.81
CA VAL A 94 13.23 -6.32 -1.25
C VAL A 94 12.12 -6.97 -2.07
N GLY A 95 11.09 -6.20 -2.44
CA GLY A 95 10.02 -6.65 -3.32
C GLY A 95 10.54 -7.21 -4.64
N VAL A 96 11.48 -6.52 -5.30
CA VAL A 96 12.15 -7.00 -6.52
C VAL A 96 12.88 -8.33 -6.29
N CYS A 97 13.61 -8.44 -5.17
CA CYS A 97 14.31 -9.69 -4.83
C CYS A 97 13.33 -10.86 -4.68
N LEU A 98 12.24 -10.64 -3.95
CA LEU A 98 11.24 -11.67 -3.69
C LEU A 98 10.39 -11.99 -4.93
N LEU A 99 10.15 -11.03 -5.82
CA LEU A 99 9.48 -11.26 -7.10
C LEU A 99 10.30 -12.21 -7.99
N ASN A 100 11.63 -12.05 -8.03
CA ASN A 100 12.49 -12.95 -8.81
C ASN A 100 12.75 -14.28 -8.08
N GLY A 101 12.78 -14.30 -6.76
CA GLY A 101 12.74 -15.51 -5.93
C GLY A 101 13.91 -16.50 -6.10
N SER A 102 15.03 -16.11 -6.72
CA SER A 102 16.18 -17.01 -6.82
C SER A 102 16.99 -17.04 -5.52
N TYR A 103 17.83 -18.06 -5.34
CA TYR A 103 18.69 -18.19 -4.17
C TYR A 103 19.53 -16.93 -3.88
N MET A 104 20.09 -16.32 -4.92
CA MET A 104 20.89 -15.10 -4.78
C MET A 104 20.03 -13.90 -4.39
N HIS A 105 18.82 -13.79 -4.93
CA HIS A 105 17.88 -12.73 -4.55
C HIS A 105 17.42 -12.89 -3.10
N ASN A 106 17.12 -14.12 -2.65
CA ASN A 106 16.73 -14.36 -1.25
C ASN A 106 17.88 -14.02 -0.29
N LYS A 107 19.13 -14.36 -0.63
CA LYS A 107 20.31 -13.93 0.14
C LYS A 107 20.45 -12.41 0.20
N LEU A 108 20.20 -11.72 -0.91
CA LEU A 108 20.23 -10.26 -0.95
C LEU A 108 19.11 -9.66 -0.10
N ALA A 109 17.90 -10.19 -0.18
CA ALA A 109 16.76 -9.77 0.64
C ALA A 109 17.06 -9.91 2.14
N LEU A 110 17.65 -11.04 2.57
CA LEU A 110 18.07 -11.23 3.96
C LEU A 110 19.08 -10.17 4.41
N LYS A 111 20.09 -9.85 3.59
CA LYS A 111 21.04 -8.77 3.89
C LYS A 111 20.36 -7.39 4.00
N LEU A 112 19.37 -7.14 3.14
CA LEU A 112 18.59 -5.90 3.20
C LEU A 112 17.75 -5.82 4.47
N PHE A 113 17.15 -6.92 4.93
CA PHE A 113 16.44 -6.95 6.22
C PHE A 113 17.39 -6.75 7.39
N ASP A 114 18.58 -7.34 7.38
CA ASP A 114 19.56 -7.17 8.46
C ASP A 114 19.99 -5.68 8.58
N HIS A 115 20.16 -4.99 7.45
CA HIS A 115 20.55 -3.59 7.44
C HIS A 115 19.39 -2.62 7.65
N PHE A 116 18.18 -2.98 7.19
CA PHE A 116 16.96 -2.18 7.30
C PHE A 116 15.80 -3.03 7.85
N PRO A 117 15.77 -3.33 9.16
CA PRO A 117 14.82 -4.30 9.74
C PRO A 117 13.35 -3.95 9.52
N LYS A 118 13.00 -2.66 9.48
CA LYS A 118 11.62 -2.22 9.25
C LYS A 118 11.08 -2.59 7.86
N LEU A 119 11.94 -2.90 6.87
CA LEU A 119 11.49 -3.34 5.55
C LEU A 119 10.65 -4.61 5.59
N ILE A 120 10.71 -5.37 6.69
CA ILE A 120 9.92 -6.58 6.89
C ILE A 120 8.41 -6.35 6.75
N ASN A 121 7.94 -5.14 7.06
CA ASN A 121 6.54 -4.73 7.01
C ASN A 121 6.28 -3.61 6.00
N ASP A 122 7.26 -3.25 5.16
CA ASP A 122 7.04 -2.28 4.09
C ASP A 122 6.14 -2.91 3.01
N ILE A 123 5.32 -2.10 2.36
CA ILE A 123 4.32 -2.58 1.41
C ILE A 123 4.52 -1.98 0.03
N ASN A 124 3.98 -2.67 -0.97
CA ASN A 124 3.74 -2.06 -2.27
C ASN A 124 2.66 -0.99 -2.16
N ILE A 125 2.80 0.05 -2.99
CA ILE A 125 1.98 1.28 -2.92
C ILE A 125 1.22 1.59 -4.21
N SER A 126 1.36 0.80 -5.28
CA SER A 126 0.64 1.05 -6.54
C SER A 126 -0.83 0.61 -6.43
N GLU A 127 -1.69 1.11 -7.32
CA GLU A 127 -3.11 0.72 -7.39
C GLU A 127 -3.31 -0.80 -7.46
N ASP A 128 -2.55 -1.47 -8.32
CA ASP A 128 -2.74 -2.90 -8.54
C ASP A 128 -2.22 -3.73 -7.37
N TYR A 129 -1.17 -3.28 -6.69
CA TYR A 129 -0.45 -4.10 -5.70
C TYR A 129 -0.48 -3.54 -4.27
N TYR A 130 -1.30 -2.52 -4.00
CA TYR A 130 -1.36 -1.83 -2.72
C TYR A 130 -1.48 -2.80 -1.54
N GLY A 131 -0.58 -2.69 -0.56
CA GLY A 131 -0.60 -3.52 0.66
C GLY A 131 0.13 -4.87 0.54
N LEU A 132 0.65 -5.24 -0.63
CA LEU A 132 1.45 -6.44 -0.79
C LEU A 132 2.73 -6.31 0.04
N SER A 133 3.01 -7.29 0.89
CA SER A 133 4.13 -7.26 1.84
C SER A 133 5.12 -8.40 1.58
N PRO A 134 6.35 -8.34 2.14
CA PRO A 134 7.30 -9.44 2.06
C PRO A 134 6.74 -10.79 2.53
N LEU A 135 5.87 -10.78 3.55
CA LEU A 135 5.23 -12.00 4.03
C LEU A 135 4.28 -12.60 2.99
N HIS A 136 3.44 -11.77 2.35
CA HIS A 136 2.60 -12.23 1.24
C HIS A 136 3.44 -12.84 0.11
N GLN A 137 4.51 -12.16 -0.30
CA GLN A 137 5.36 -12.64 -1.39
C GLN A 137 6.07 -13.96 -1.05
N ALA A 138 6.56 -14.11 0.20
CA ALA A 138 7.16 -15.37 0.65
C ALA A 138 6.16 -16.54 0.64
N ILE A 139 4.90 -16.28 0.99
CA ILE A 139 3.81 -17.27 0.91
C ILE A 139 3.52 -17.63 -0.55
N VAL A 140 3.39 -16.64 -1.44
CA VAL A 140 3.18 -16.86 -2.89
C VAL A 140 4.31 -17.69 -3.50
N ASN A 141 5.55 -17.47 -3.07
CA ASN A 141 6.71 -18.22 -3.54
C ASN A 141 6.82 -19.63 -2.92
N ALA A 142 5.91 -20.00 -2.02
CA ALA A 142 5.98 -21.24 -1.23
C ALA A 142 7.33 -21.42 -0.48
N ASP A 143 8.00 -20.32 -0.13
CA ASP A 143 9.27 -20.35 0.61
C ASP A 143 9.00 -20.43 2.11
N VAL A 144 8.73 -21.66 2.58
CA VAL A 144 8.43 -21.95 3.99
C VAL A 144 9.55 -21.48 4.93
N SER A 145 10.81 -21.53 4.47
CA SER A 145 11.95 -21.11 5.28
C SER A 145 11.96 -19.60 5.49
N LEU A 146 11.72 -18.84 4.42
CA LEU A 146 11.60 -17.38 4.50
C LEU A 146 10.35 -16.96 5.28
N VAL A 147 9.21 -17.63 5.09
CA VAL A 147 7.99 -17.38 5.89
C VAL A 147 8.29 -17.54 7.39
N ALA A 148 8.88 -18.67 7.79
CA ALA A 148 9.24 -18.90 9.19
C ALA A 148 10.22 -17.85 9.72
N TRP A 149 11.18 -17.42 8.90
CA TRP A 149 12.13 -16.36 9.26
C TRP A 149 11.44 -15.01 9.46
N LEU A 150 10.57 -14.60 8.53
CA LEU A 150 9.83 -13.34 8.58
C LEU A 150 8.92 -13.28 9.82
N LEU A 151 8.22 -14.37 10.13
CA LEU A 151 7.38 -14.47 11.33
C LEU A 151 8.21 -14.30 12.62
N LYS A 152 9.37 -14.97 12.71
CA LYS A 152 10.29 -14.82 13.85
C LYS A 152 10.82 -13.39 14.00
N LYS A 153 10.84 -12.61 12.93
CA LYS A 153 11.33 -11.23 12.89
C LYS A 153 10.22 -10.18 13.03
N GLY A 154 8.97 -10.60 13.28
CA GLY A 154 7.85 -9.69 13.56
C GLY A 154 7.14 -9.18 12.31
N ALA A 155 7.11 -9.98 11.24
CA ALA A 155 6.23 -9.70 10.12
C ALA A 155 4.76 -9.65 10.57
N ASN A 156 4.03 -8.63 10.12
CA ASN A 156 2.64 -8.41 10.49
C ASN A 156 1.71 -9.40 9.78
N ILE A 157 1.18 -10.37 10.51
CA ILE A 157 0.26 -11.39 10.01
C ILE A 157 -1.13 -10.84 9.63
N HIS A 158 -1.47 -9.64 10.11
CA HIS A 158 -2.74 -8.97 9.80
C HIS A 158 -2.60 -7.92 8.69
N GLN A 159 -1.42 -7.82 8.06
CA GLN A 159 -1.23 -6.93 6.92
C GLN A 159 -2.16 -7.37 5.79
N ARG A 160 -3.06 -6.48 5.37
CA ARG A 160 -3.99 -6.75 4.27
C ARG A 160 -3.42 -6.24 2.95
N CYS A 161 -3.83 -6.89 1.86
CA CYS A 161 -3.49 -6.52 0.49
C CYS A 161 -4.76 -6.04 -0.22
N PHE A 162 -4.80 -4.77 -0.62
CA PHE A 162 -5.99 -4.08 -1.13
C PHE A 162 -5.93 -3.78 -2.62
N GLY A 163 -4.78 -4.01 -3.25
CA GLY A 163 -4.55 -3.70 -4.65
C GLY A 163 -5.58 -4.33 -5.59
N ALA A 164 -5.86 -3.67 -6.71
CA ALA A 164 -6.87 -4.12 -7.68
C ALA A 164 -6.59 -5.52 -8.20
N TYR A 165 -5.32 -5.90 -8.34
CA TYR A 165 -4.93 -7.24 -8.76
C TYR A 165 -5.48 -8.35 -7.84
N PHE A 166 -5.66 -8.05 -6.55
CA PHE A 166 -6.14 -9.02 -5.54
C PHE A 166 -7.65 -8.97 -5.30
N CYS A 167 -8.38 -8.15 -6.07
CA CYS A 167 -9.82 -8.06 -5.99
C CYS A 167 -10.48 -8.97 -7.03
N ALA A 168 -11.58 -9.62 -6.64
CA ALA A 168 -12.37 -10.44 -7.53
C ALA A 168 -12.81 -9.63 -8.77
N ASP A 169 -12.71 -10.25 -9.95
CA ASP A 169 -12.90 -9.54 -11.22
C ASP A 169 -14.31 -8.97 -11.39
N ASP A 170 -15.32 -9.63 -10.81
CA ASP A 170 -16.72 -9.19 -10.79
C ASP A 170 -17.00 -8.02 -9.84
N GLN A 171 -16.11 -7.76 -8.87
CA GLN A 171 -16.21 -6.64 -7.92
C GLN A 171 -15.23 -5.50 -8.22
N LYS A 172 -14.25 -5.73 -9.10
CA LYS A 172 -13.18 -4.76 -9.38
C LYS A 172 -13.70 -3.40 -9.90
N SER A 173 -14.81 -3.39 -10.65
CA SER A 173 -15.41 -2.17 -11.18
C SER A 173 -16.19 -1.35 -10.15
N SER A 174 -16.60 -1.96 -9.02
CA SER A 174 -17.34 -1.29 -7.94
C SER A 174 -16.45 -0.80 -6.81
N ARG A 175 -15.13 -0.99 -6.90
CA ARG A 175 -14.14 -0.53 -5.92
C ARG A 175 -14.20 0.98 -5.74
N THR A 176 -14.42 1.42 -4.49
CA THR A 176 -14.30 2.82 -4.08
C THR A 176 -13.28 2.98 -2.96
N ASP A 177 -12.68 4.18 -2.90
CA ASP A 177 -11.69 4.54 -1.89
C ASP A 177 -12.26 5.55 -0.90
N SER A 178 -11.87 5.40 0.37
CA SER A 178 -12.10 6.39 1.42
C SER A 178 -10.80 7.12 1.73
N LEU A 179 -10.86 8.43 2.01
CA LEU A 179 -9.69 9.19 2.46
C LEU A 179 -9.32 8.91 3.93
N GLU A 180 -10.16 8.16 4.64
CA GLU A 180 -10.05 7.92 6.09
C GLU A 180 -9.34 6.63 6.47
N TYR A 181 -9.36 5.64 5.56
CA TYR A 181 -8.81 4.30 5.76
C TYR A 181 -8.23 3.74 4.44
N GLU A 182 -7.38 2.72 4.54
CA GLU A 182 -6.64 2.20 3.38
C GLU A 182 -7.41 1.11 2.61
N SER A 183 -8.36 0.45 3.28
CA SER A 183 -9.18 -0.59 2.66
C SER A 183 -10.07 -0.03 1.56
N VAL A 184 -10.34 -0.87 0.56
CA VAL A 184 -11.31 -0.56 -0.49
C VAL A 184 -12.71 -0.96 -0.03
N GLU A 185 -13.69 -0.14 -0.40
CA GLU A 185 -15.10 -0.46 -0.30
C GLU A 185 -15.53 -1.17 -1.58
N LEU A 186 -16.40 -2.18 -1.45
CA LEU A 186 -16.95 -2.94 -2.55
C LEU A 186 -18.48 -2.90 -2.48
N ASP A 187 -19.12 -2.83 -3.63
CA ASP A 187 -20.57 -3.02 -3.70
C ASP A 187 -20.92 -4.46 -3.32
N THR A 188 -21.79 -4.61 -2.32
CA THR A 188 -22.26 -5.89 -1.79
C THR A 188 -23.64 -6.28 -2.30
N THR A 189 -24.31 -5.43 -3.09
CA THR A 189 -25.69 -5.66 -3.53
C THR A 189 -25.84 -6.84 -4.49
N ASN A 190 -24.83 -7.12 -5.31
CA ASN A 190 -24.85 -8.15 -6.35
C ASN A 190 -23.75 -9.21 -6.16
N THR A 191 -23.41 -9.53 -4.92
CA THR A 191 -22.45 -10.61 -4.61
C THR A 191 -23.01 -11.56 -3.56
N ASN A 192 -22.59 -12.82 -3.63
CA ASN A 192 -22.83 -13.82 -2.57
C ASN A 192 -21.72 -13.84 -1.52
N TYR A 193 -20.72 -12.95 -1.62
CA TYR A 193 -19.73 -12.74 -0.56
C TYR A 193 -20.36 -12.03 0.63
N THR A 194 -20.22 -12.61 1.81
CA THR A 194 -20.83 -12.11 3.07
C THR A 194 -19.89 -11.27 3.93
N GLY A 195 -18.65 -11.05 3.50
CA GLY A 195 -17.63 -10.29 4.23
C GLY A 195 -16.77 -11.16 5.12
#